data_AF-A0A928NX09-F1
#
_entry.id   AF-A0A928NX09-F1
#
_cell.length_a   1.000
_cell.length_b   1.000
_cell.length_c   1.000
_cell.angle_alpha   90.00
_cell.angle_beta   90.00
_cell.angle_gamma   90.00
#
_symmetry.space_group_name_H-M   'P 1'
#
loop_
_entity.id
_entity.type
_entity.pdbx_description
1 polymer ?
#
loop_
_entity_poly.entity_id
_entity_poly.type
_entity_poly.pdbx_seq_one_letter_code
_entity_poly.pdbx_strand_id
1 'polypeptide(L)'
;MSNTREEILRRDFSAEFVRKMENAIEMSHYKYGWSSDTYPELAQAYKCIEERLEMYRKTHNTEYLVDVANFAMLEYMHPSFSDAEYTPTDSDKSCGLAGGISYKQMMEETYDT
;
A
#
# COMPACT_ATOMS: atom_id res chain seq x y z
N MET A 1 18.14 -15.31 18.43
CA MET A 1 16.74 -15.78 18.41
C MET A 1 15.99 -14.92 17.40
N SER A 2 15.20 -15.51 16.51
CA SER A 2 14.35 -14.74 15.60
C SER A 2 13.18 -14.14 16.38
N ASN A 3 12.80 -12.89 16.05
CA ASN A 3 11.59 -12.28 16.60
C ASN A 3 10.35 -13.11 16.24
N THR A 4 9.39 -13.15 17.15
CA THR A 4 8.08 -13.75 16.88
C THR A 4 7.25 -12.84 15.97
N ARG A 5 6.24 -13.41 15.29
CA ARG A 5 5.30 -12.63 14.47
C ARG A 5 4.64 -11.50 15.27
N GLU A 6 4.27 -11.77 16.51
CA GLU A 6 3.61 -10.80 17.38
C GLU A 6 4.51 -9.61 17.70
N GLU A 7 5.78 -9.87 18.05
CA GLU A 7 6.76 -8.80 18.30
C GLU A 7 6.99 -7.93 17.07
N ILE A 8 7.05 -8.53 15.88
CA ILE A 8 7.21 -7.81 14.61
C ILE A 8 5.99 -6.92 14.36
N LEU A 9 4.78 -7.49 14.38
CA LEU A 9 3.57 -6.72 14.10
C LEU A 9 3.31 -5.61 15.13
N ARG A 10 3.60 -5.86 16.41
CA ARG A 10 3.46 -4.83 17.45
C ARG A 10 4.37 -3.62 17.21
N ARG A 11 5.53 -3.82 16.58
CA ARG A 11 6.52 -2.77 16.34
C ARG A 11 6.36 -2.11 14.97
N ASP A 12 6.16 -2.90 13.93
CA ASP A 12 6.32 -2.49 12.53
C ASP A 12 4.99 -2.44 11.75
N PHE A 13 3.86 -2.78 12.38
CA PHE A 13 2.52 -2.69 11.77
C PHE A 13 1.66 -1.63 12.46
N SER A 14 0.98 -0.79 11.66
CA SER A 14 0.10 0.25 12.17
C SER A 14 -1.37 -0.16 12.08
N ALA A 15 -1.92 -0.66 13.18
CA ALA A 15 -3.36 -0.91 13.30
C ALA A 15 -4.19 0.37 13.18
N GLU A 16 -3.62 1.52 13.57
CA GLU A 16 -4.27 2.82 13.47
C GLU A 16 -4.47 3.24 12.01
N PHE A 17 -3.49 2.95 11.15
CA PHE A 17 -3.59 3.19 9.70
C PHE A 17 -4.70 2.34 9.06
N VAL A 18 -4.79 1.06 9.39
CA VAL A 18 -5.85 0.16 8.88
C VAL A 18 -7.24 0.64 9.30
N ARG A 19 -7.41 1.07 10.56
CA ARG A 19 -8.69 1.63 11.00
C ARG A 19 -9.08 2.90 10.23
N LYS A 20 -8.12 3.73 9.84
CA LYS A 20 -8.40 4.88 8.96
C LYS A 20 -8.85 4.45 7.58
N MET A 21 -8.23 3.40 7.02
CA MET A 21 -8.66 2.81 5.74
C MET A 21 -10.12 2.34 5.80
N GLU A 22 -10.46 1.54 6.82
CA GLU A 22 -11.82 1.04 7.05
C GLU A 22 -12.85 2.18 7.11
N ASN A 23 -12.58 3.19 7.93
CA ASN A 23 -13.46 4.36 8.05
C ASN A 23 -13.62 5.12 6.73
N ALA A 24 -12.55 5.26 5.95
CA ALA A 24 -12.57 5.96 4.67
C ALA A 24 -13.33 5.18 3.58
N ILE A 25 -13.28 3.84 3.61
CA ILE A 25 -14.12 3.00 2.73
C ILE A 25 -15.59 3.12 3.11
N GLU A 26 -15.92 3.08 4.41
CA GLU A 26 -17.30 3.29 4.89
C GLU A 26 -17.83 4.66 4.42
N MET A 27 -17.05 5.73 4.62
CA MET A 27 -17.45 7.06 4.17
C MET A 27 -17.57 7.17 2.65
N SER A 28 -16.73 6.45 1.89
CA SER A 28 -16.84 6.40 0.43
C SER A 28 -18.11 5.67 -0.01
N HIS A 29 -18.52 4.62 0.69
CA HIS A 29 -19.78 3.93 0.41
C HIS A 29 -20.98 4.87 0.55
N TYR A 30 -21.04 5.66 1.63
CA TYR A 30 -22.11 6.64 1.79
C TYR A 30 -22.11 7.74 0.72
N LYS A 31 -20.95 8.05 0.11
CA LYS A 31 -20.82 9.07 -0.94
C LYS A 31 -21.13 8.55 -2.34
N TYR A 32 -20.68 7.33 -2.67
CA TYR A 32 -20.60 6.83 -4.04
C TYR A 32 -21.29 5.48 -4.25
N GLY A 33 -21.75 4.82 -3.19
CA GLY A 33 -22.36 3.49 -3.25
C GLY A 33 -21.33 2.36 -3.25
N TRP A 34 -21.69 1.22 -3.85
CA TRP A 34 -20.80 0.05 -3.91
C TRP A 34 -19.63 0.30 -4.87
N SER A 35 -18.41 -0.05 -4.46
CA SER A 35 -17.23 0.09 -5.31
C SER A 35 -17.32 -0.72 -6.59
N SER A 36 -18.00 -1.88 -6.57
CA SER A 36 -18.21 -2.77 -7.72
C SER A 36 -19.03 -2.14 -8.84
N ASP A 37 -19.83 -1.11 -8.53
CA ASP A 37 -20.63 -0.40 -9.52
C ASP A 37 -19.83 0.74 -10.18
N THR A 38 -18.66 1.06 -9.63
CA THR A 38 -17.81 2.17 -10.06
C THR A 38 -16.51 1.69 -10.73
N TYR A 39 -15.88 0.66 -10.17
CA TYR A 39 -14.57 0.18 -10.62
C TYR A 39 -14.69 -1.21 -11.27
N PRO A 40 -13.94 -1.47 -12.36
CA PRO A 40 -13.05 -0.54 -13.06
C PRO A 40 -13.73 0.32 -14.16
N GLU A 41 -15.03 0.19 -14.38
CA GLU A 41 -15.70 0.69 -15.59
C GLU A 41 -15.85 2.22 -15.63
N LEU A 42 -16.23 2.84 -14.50
CA LEU A 42 -16.51 4.28 -14.40
C LEU A 42 -15.30 5.06 -13.86
N ALA A 43 -14.46 4.42 -13.05
CA ALA A 43 -13.21 4.98 -12.55
C ALA A 43 -12.13 3.89 -12.48
N GLN A 44 -10.86 4.32 -12.52
CA GLN A 44 -9.70 3.44 -12.50
C GLN A 44 -8.86 3.75 -11.26
N ALA A 45 -8.79 2.81 -10.31
CA ALA A 45 -8.22 3.07 -9.00
C ALA A 45 -6.70 3.28 -9.06
N TYR A 46 -5.97 2.61 -9.96
CA TYR A 46 -4.53 2.83 -10.15
C TYR A 46 -4.19 4.29 -10.55
N LYS A 47 -5.05 4.96 -11.34
CA LYS A 47 -4.85 6.38 -11.68
C LYS A 47 -5.06 7.27 -10.46
N CYS A 48 -6.06 6.95 -9.62
CA CYS A 48 -6.26 7.67 -8.35
C CYS A 48 -5.05 7.54 -7.42
N ILE A 49 -4.37 6.39 -7.40
CA ILE A 49 -3.13 6.21 -6.63
C ILE A 49 -2.06 7.22 -7.08
N GLU A 50 -1.82 7.35 -8.39
CA GLU A 50 -0.83 8.29 -8.94
C GLU A 50 -1.12 9.73 -8.51
N GLU A 51 -2.38 10.16 -8.58
CA GLU A 51 -2.82 11.50 -8.15
C GLU A 51 -2.57 11.74 -6.66
N ARG A 52 -2.90 10.76 -5.80
CA ARG A 52 -2.70 10.90 -4.35
C ARG A 52 -1.23 10.92 -3.97
N LEU A 53 -0.38 10.13 -4.62
CA LEU A 53 1.07 10.19 -4.40
C LEU A 53 1.64 11.56 -4.77
N GLU A 54 1.18 12.15 -5.88
CA GLU A 54 1.59 13.51 -6.27
C GLU A 54 1.10 14.57 -5.26
N MET A 55 -0.11 14.42 -4.72
CA MET A 55 -0.64 15.31 -3.68
C MET A 55 0.10 15.15 -2.35
N TYR A 56 0.44 13.92 -1.95
CA TYR A 56 1.28 13.66 -0.80
C TYR A 56 2.65 14.32 -0.95
N ARG A 57 3.29 14.17 -2.11
CA ARG A 57 4.60 14.79 -2.40
C ARG A 57 4.57 16.32 -2.28
N LYS A 58 3.45 16.95 -2.67
CA LYS A 58 3.28 18.41 -2.59
C LYS A 58 2.96 18.92 -1.19
N THR A 59 2.09 18.21 -0.47
CA THR A 59 1.45 18.71 0.75
C THR A 59 1.97 18.08 2.02
N HIS A 60 2.59 16.90 1.92
CA HIS A 60 2.98 16.03 3.02
C HIS A 60 1.82 15.59 3.92
N ASN A 61 0.56 15.75 3.49
CA ASN A 61 -0.59 15.26 4.23
C ASN A 61 -0.71 13.73 4.10
N THR A 62 -0.55 13.02 5.21
CA THR A 62 -0.59 11.54 5.26
C THR A 62 -1.97 10.94 5.02
N GLU A 63 -3.04 11.75 5.02
CA GLU A 63 -4.36 11.33 4.55
C GLU A 63 -4.30 10.77 3.13
N TYR A 64 -3.49 11.37 2.25
CA TYR A 64 -3.32 10.86 0.88
C TYR A 64 -2.66 9.48 0.83
N LEU A 65 -1.88 9.09 1.86
CA LEU A 65 -1.34 7.73 1.95
C LEU A 65 -2.41 6.72 2.37
N VAL A 66 -3.35 7.13 3.22
CA VAL A 66 -4.53 6.31 3.56
C VAL A 66 -5.37 6.09 2.30
N ASP A 67 -5.60 7.15 1.52
CA ASP A 67 -6.30 7.05 0.25
C ASP A 67 -5.57 6.13 -0.74
N VAL A 68 -4.24 6.22 -0.86
CA VAL A 68 -3.45 5.32 -1.71
C VAL A 68 -3.69 3.86 -1.32
N ALA A 69 -3.68 3.54 -0.02
CA ALA A 69 -3.93 2.18 0.42
C ALA A 69 -5.37 1.72 0.12
N ASN A 70 -6.35 2.60 0.25
CA ASN A 70 -7.73 2.32 -0.15
C ASN A 70 -7.85 2.07 -1.65
N PHE A 71 -7.29 2.92 -2.50
CA PHE A 71 -7.32 2.70 -3.95
C PHE A 71 -6.52 1.47 -4.37
N ALA A 72 -5.41 1.17 -3.71
CA ALA A 72 -4.66 -0.07 -3.97
C ALA A 72 -5.51 -1.31 -3.65
N MET A 73 -6.27 -1.27 -2.55
CA MET A 73 -7.19 -2.35 -2.19
C MET A 73 -8.38 -2.44 -3.15
N LEU A 74 -8.93 -1.32 -3.62
CA LEU A 74 -9.96 -1.29 -4.65
C LEU A 74 -9.45 -1.81 -6.01
N GLU A 75 -8.26 -1.42 -6.44
CA GLU A 75 -7.62 -1.93 -7.67
C GLU A 75 -7.34 -3.43 -7.56
N TYR A 76 -6.96 -3.92 -6.38
CA TYR A 76 -6.80 -5.36 -6.13
C TYR A 76 -8.12 -6.11 -6.27
N MET A 77 -9.24 -5.55 -5.79
CA MET A 77 -10.57 -6.17 -5.86
C MET A 77 -11.23 -6.05 -7.24
N HIS A 78 -11.01 -4.93 -7.92
CA HIS A 78 -11.64 -4.55 -9.18
C HIS A 78 -10.55 -4.06 -10.15
N PRO A 79 -9.68 -4.97 -10.64
CA PRO A 79 -8.51 -4.58 -11.41
C PRO A 79 -8.89 -3.93 -12.74
N SER A 80 -8.16 -2.88 -13.09
CA SER A 80 -8.32 -2.15 -14.35
C SER A 80 -7.76 -2.93 -15.55
N PHE A 81 -6.91 -3.93 -15.31
CA PHE A 81 -6.27 -4.75 -16.33
C PHE A 81 -6.78 -6.19 -16.26
N SER A 82 -7.15 -6.75 -17.40
CA SER A 82 -7.78 -8.09 -17.49
C SER A 82 -6.85 -9.25 -17.11
N ASP A 83 -5.54 -9.02 -17.15
CA ASP A 83 -4.48 -9.97 -16.82
C ASP A 83 -3.85 -9.70 -15.44
N ALA A 84 -4.44 -8.80 -14.64
CA ALA A 84 -3.96 -8.53 -13.29
C ALA A 84 -4.22 -9.74 -12.37
N GLU A 85 -3.17 -10.26 -11.77
CA GLU A 85 -3.23 -11.33 -10.77
C GLU A 85 -2.17 -11.16 -9.70
N TYR A 86 -2.45 -11.65 -8.49
CA TYR A 86 -1.45 -11.70 -7.42
C TYR A 86 -0.51 -12.88 -7.64
N THR A 87 0.70 -12.60 -8.12
CA THR A 87 1.80 -13.56 -8.19
C THR A 87 2.85 -13.21 -7.14
N PRO A 88 3.02 -14.01 -6.07
CA PRO A 88 4.04 -13.74 -5.07
C PRO A 88 5.43 -13.84 -5.70
N THR A 89 6.27 -12.83 -5.49
CA THR A 89 7.66 -12.81 -5.94
C THR A 89 8.59 -13.22 -4.81
N ASP A 90 9.59 -14.04 -5.14
CA ASP A 90 10.71 -14.34 -4.24
C ASP A 90 11.64 -13.12 -4.11
N SER A 91 12.52 -13.11 -3.09
CA SER A 91 13.35 -11.94 -2.75
C SER A 91 14.30 -11.50 -3.86
N ASP A 92 14.66 -12.39 -4.78
CA ASP A 92 15.49 -12.13 -5.97
C ASP A 92 14.73 -11.41 -7.10
N LYS A 93 13.39 -11.41 -7.04
CA LYS A 93 12.49 -10.75 -8.01
C LYS A 93 11.76 -9.53 -7.42
N SER A 94 12.02 -9.19 -6.17
CA SER A 94 11.48 -7.97 -5.55
C SER A 94 12.21 -6.74 -6.08
N CYS A 95 11.47 -5.65 -6.33
CA CYS A 95 12.04 -4.38 -6.80
C CYS A 95 12.99 -3.71 -5.77
N GLY A 96 13.13 -4.28 -4.57
CA GLY A 96 13.98 -3.74 -3.52
C GLY A 96 13.47 -2.41 -2.96
N LEU A 97 14.34 -1.69 -2.24
CA LEU A 97 14.05 -0.36 -1.72
C LEU A 97 14.50 0.69 -2.73
N ALA A 98 13.58 1.56 -3.16
CA ALA A 98 13.94 2.69 -4.01
C ALA A 98 14.80 3.70 -3.22
N GLY A 99 16.00 3.99 -3.72
CA GLY A 99 16.86 5.06 -3.19
C GLY A 99 17.63 4.73 -1.92
N GLY A 100 17.78 3.46 -1.53
CA GLY A 100 18.58 3.09 -0.36
C GLY A 100 18.75 1.59 -0.13
N ILE A 101 19.37 1.25 1.01
CA ILE A 101 19.54 -0.12 1.51
C ILE A 101 18.81 -0.30 2.84
N SER A 102 18.44 -1.53 3.18
CA SER A 102 17.87 -1.82 4.50
C SER A 102 18.93 -1.73 5.60
N TYR A 103 18.51 -1.46 6.84
CA TYR A 103 19.41 -1.47 8.01
C TYR A 103 20.15 -2.80 8.15
N LYS A 104 19.49 -3.92 7.82
CA LYS A 104 20.09 -5.25 7.87
C LYS A 104 21.25 -5.38 6.86
N GLN A 105 21.04 -4.93 5.61
CA GLN A 105 22.08 -4.91 4.59
C GLN A 105 23.25 -4.02 5.00
N MET A 106 22.99 -2.82 5.52
CA MET A 106 24.04 -1.91 6.01
C MET A 106 24.90 -2.58 7.10
N MET A 107 24.28 -3.30 8.04
CA MET A 107 25.02 -4.01 9.09
C MET A 107 25.83 -5.17 8.54
N GLU A 108 25.27 -5.97 7.63
CA GLU A 108 25.99 -7.07 6.95
C GLU A 108 27.22 -6.55 6.21
N GLU A 109 27.09 -5.45 5.45
CA GLU A 109 28.21 -4.83 4.73
C GLU A 109 29.28 -4.24 5.68
N THR A 110 28.89 -3.74 6.85
CA THR A 110 29.82 -3.12 7.82
C THR A 110 30.68 -4.15 8.57
N TYR A 111 30.19 -5.39 8.73
CA TYR A 111 30.93 -6.45 9.44
C TYR A 111 31.70 -7.40 8.51
N ASP A 112 31.54 -7.27 7.20
CA ASP A 112 32.30 -8.01 6.18
C ASP A 112 33.55 -7.27 5.66
N THR A 113 33.89 -6.11 6.25
CA THR A 113 35.16 -5.35 6.06
C THR A 113 36.01 -5.30 7.31
#